data_AF-X1NZA6-F1
#
_entry.id   AF-X1NZA6-F1
#
_cell.length_a   1.000
_cell.length_b   1.000
_cell.length_c   1.000
_cell.angle_alpha   90.00
_cell.angle_beta   90.00
_cell.angle_gamma   90.00
#
_symmetry.space_group_name_H-M   'P 1'
#
loop_
_entity.id
_entity.type
_entity.pdbx_description
1 polymer ?
#
loop_
_entity_poly.entity_id
_entity_poly.type
_entity_poly.pdbx_seq_one_letter_code
_entity_poly.pdbx_strand_id
1 'polypeptide(L)'
;MKTNPRKRGTQTSSFGSPGRINHDSTLFYTSKLYEGLPKEEKVKYVENPVPSEFLDKIFCKSSERMDELPDNSVHLMVTSPPYNVGKEYDEDLTLEGYKGFLKRVWQEIYRVLVPGGRACVNIANLGRKPYIPLHTFIIEDMLELGFLMRGEIIWNKASSSSPSTAWGSWLSAANPTLRDIHEYILIFSKETFARKRIP
;
A
#
# COMPACT_ATOMS: atom_id res chain seq x y z
N MET A 1 30.73 -2.84 -37.19
CA MET A 1 29.99 -2.72 -35.91
C MET A 1 30.23 -3.97 -35.08
N LYS A 2 30.91 -3.85 -33.93
CA LYS A 2 31.10 -5.00 -33.02
C LYS A 2 29.79 -5.21 -32.25
N THR A 3 29.15 -6.36 -32.45
CA THR A 3 28.01 -6.81 -31.65
C THR A 3 28.48 -7.01 -30.21
N ASN A 4 27.99 -6.17 -29.29
CA ASN A 4 28.29 -6.30 -27.87
C ASN A 4 27.63 -7.61 -27.37
N PRO A 5 28.38 -8.63 -26.91
CA PRO A 5 27.76 -9.86 -26.43
C PRO A 5 26.95 -9.51 -25.18
N ARG A 6 25.63 -9.74 -25.21
CA ARG A 6 24.77 -9.60 -24.02
C ARG A 6 25.39 -10.45 -22.91
N LYS A 7 25.87 -9.80 -21.84
CA LYS A 7 26.37 -10.50 -20.64
C LYS A 7 25.31 -11.52 -20.20
N ARG A 8 25.69 -12.80 -20.06
CA ARG A 8 24.81 -13.84 -19.52
C ARG A 8 24.29 -13.39 -18.16
N GLY A 9 22.98 -13.41 -17.99
CA GLY A 9 22.33 -13.08 -16.72
C GLY A 9 22.72 -14.07 -15.64
N THR A 10 22.67 -13.64 -14.38
CA THR A 10 22.94 -14.52 -13.24
C THR A 10 21.69 -15.30 -12.84
N GLN A 11 21.84 -16.40 -12.10
CA GLN A 11 20.73 -17.16 -11.54
C GLN A 11 21.01 -17.45 -10.07
N THR A 12 19.98 -17.83 -9.31
CA THR A 12 20.14 -18.15 -7.89
C THR A 12 21.09 -19.35 -7.73
N SER A 13 22.11 -19.18 -6.89
CA SER A 13 23.09 -20.25 -6.55
C SER A 13 22.62 -21.00 -5.31
N SER A 14 22.96 -22.28 -5.18
CA SER A 14 22.77 -23.05 -3.95
C SER A 14 23.64 -22.54 -2.80
N PHE A 15 24.73 -21.82 -3.10
CA PHE A 15 25.62 -21.22 -2.12
C PHE A 15 26.21 -19.88 -2.61
N GLY A 16 26.30 -18.89 -1.71
CA GLY A 16 26.80 -17.55 -1.99
C GLY A 16 25.79 -16.63 -2.70
N SER A 17 26.13 -15.34 -2.82
CA SER A 17 25.35 -14.35 -3.58
C SER A 17 26.04 -14.07 -4.92
N PRO A 18 25.66 -14.73 -6.03
CA PRO A 18 26.14 -14.32 -7.35
C PRO A 18 25.72 -12.87 -7.62
N GLY A 19 26.45 -12.17 -8.50
CA GLY A 19 26.09 -10.81 -8.90
C GLY A 19 24.64 -10.72 -9.41
N ARG A 20 24.02 -9.54 -9.42
CA ARG A 20 22.60 -9.36 -9.81
C ARG A 20 22.40 -8.76 -11.20
N ILE A 21 23.26 -9.12 -12.16
CA ILE A 21 23.18 -8.60 -13.52
C ILE A 21 22.19 -9.46 -14.31
N ASN A 22 21.06 -8.89 -14.74
CA ASN A 22 19.98 -9.61 -15.45
C ASN A 22 19.61 -10.93 -14.76
N HIS A 23 19.41 -10.87 -13.44
CA HIS A 23 19.19 -12.05 -12.63
C HIS A 23 17.86 -12.72 -12.98
N ASP A 24 17.87 -14.01 -13.31
CA ASP A 24 16.66 -14.81 -13.45
C ASP A 24 16.18 -15.25 -12.06
N SER A 25 15.14 -14.58 -11.56
CA SER A 25 14.49 -14.85 -10.28
C SER A 25 13.28 -15.77 -10.41
N THR A 26 13.06 -16.42 -11.57
CA THR A 26 11.86 -17.23 -11.82
C THR A 26 11.66 -18.28 -10.74
N LEU A 27 12.69 -19.08 -10.42
CA LEU A 27 12.62 -20.13 -9.40
C LEU A 27 12.17 -19.62 -8.03
N PHE A 28 12.59 -18.41 -7.64
CA PHE A 28 12.22 -17.80 -6.37
C PHE A 28 10.73 -17.42 -6.35
N TYR A 29 10.24 -16.74 -7.39
CA TYR A 29 8.84 -16.33 -7.48
C TYR A 29 7.87 -17.46 -7.84
N THR A 30 8.37 -18.60 -8.34
CA THR A 30 7.58 -19.82 -8.52
C THR A 30 7.62 -20.77 -7.33
N SER A 31 8.29 -20.39 -6.23
CA SER A 31 8.36 -21.23 -5.03
C SER A 31 7.03 -21.25 -4.27
N LYS A 32 6.84 -22.27 -3.40
CA LYS A 32 5.64 -22.43 -2.56
C LYS A 32 5.36 -21.24 -1.65
N LEU A 33 6.37 -20.41 -1.34
CA LEU A 33 6.20 -19.20 -0.53
C LEU A 33 5.21 -18.21 -1.17
N TYR A 34 5.10 -18.22 -2.51
CA TYR A 34 4.21 -17.34 -3.26
C TYR A 34 2.88 -18.01 -3.64
N GLU A 35 2.61 -19.21 -3.12
CA GLU A 35 1.34 -19.90 -3.32
C GLU A 35 0.21 -19.16 -2.57
N GLY A 36 -0.92 -18.93 -3.24
CA GLY A 36 -2.07 -18.22 -2.67
C GLY A 36 -1.95 -16.69 -2.62
N LEU A 37 -0.78 -16.10 -2.89
CA LEU A 37 -0.64 -14.64 -2.99
C LEU A 37 -1.21 -14.11 -4.33
N PRO A 38 -1.75 -12.88 -4.35
CA PRO A 38 -2.08 -12.19 -5.60
C PRO A 38 -0.89 -12.15 -6.56
N LYS A 39 -1.15 -12.43 -7.85
CA LYS A 39 -0.13 -12.47 -8.92
C LYS A 39 -0.49 -11.50 -10.02
N GLU A 40 0.52 -11.10 -10.78
CA GLU A 40 0.28 -10.29 -11.97
C GLU A 40 -0.64 -11.00 -12.95
N GLU A 41 -1.57 -10.24 -13.51
CA GLU A 41 -2.53 -10.69 -14.51
C GLU A 41 -2.14 -10.21 -15.91
N LYS A 42 -2.42 -11.03 -16.93
CA LYS A 42 -2.26 -10.61 -18.32
C LYS A 42 -3.48 -9.82 -18.78
N VAL A 43 -3.51 -8.54 -18.40
CA VAL A 43 -4.61 -7.63 -18.72
C VAL A 43 -4.27 -6.72 -19.90
N LYS A 44 -5.30 -6.35 -20.68
CA LYS A 44 -5.17 -5.30 -21.68
C LYS A 44 -5.15 -3.96 -20.95
N TYR A 45 -4.17 -3.11 -21.27
CA TYR A 45 -4.15 -1.75 -20.74
C TYR A 45 -5.38 -0.97 -21.25
N VAL A 46 -6.14 -0.42 -20.31
CA VAL A 46 -7.28 0.46 -20.54
C VAL A 46 -7.08 1.71 -19.69
N GLU A 47 -7.37 2.86 -20.29
CA GLU A 47 -7.35 4.15 -19.62
C GLU A 47 -8.54 4.96 -20.12
N ASN A 48 -9.54 5.14 -19.25
CA ASN A 48 -10.72 5.92 -19.55
C ASN A 48 -10.47 7.38 -19.16
N PRO A 49 -10.77 8.35 -20.04
CA PRO A 49 -10.56 9.75 -19.73
C PRO A 49 -11.51 10.20 -18.62
N VAL A 50 -10.99 10.92 -17.63
CA VAL A 50 -11.83 11.63 -16.66
C VAL A 50 -12.51 12.81 -17.37
N PRO A 51 -13.84 12.97 -17.26
CA PRO A 51 -14.54 14.13 -17.81
C PRO A 51 -13.93 15.44 -17.32
N SER A 52 -13.74 16.40 -18.23
CA SER A 52 -13.04 17.66 -17.95
C SER A 52 -13.70 18.47 -16.82
N GLU A 53 -15.01 18.33 -16.65
CA GLU A 53 -15.78 18.95 -15.58
C GLU A 53 -15.48 18.38 -14.20
N PHE A 54 -14.78 17.26 -14.09
CA PHE A 54 -14.38 16.65 -12.82
C PHE A 54 -12.89 16.80 -12.49
N LEU A 55 -12.08 17.27 -13.45
CA LEU A 55 -10.67 17.56 -13.23
C LEU A 55 -10.49 18.80 -12.34
N ASP A 56 -9.41 18.79 -11.54
CA ASP A 56 -8.97 19.89 -10.67
C ASP A 56 -10.07 20.40 -9.72
N LYS A 57 -10.97 19.50 -9.28
CA LYS A 57 -12.04 19.79 -8.35
C LYS A 57 -11.93 18.97 -7.07
N ILE A 58 -12.38 19.58 -5.97
CA ILE A 58 -12.57 18.93 -4.69
C ILE A 58 -14.04 18.58 -4.54
N PHE A 59 -14.32 17.31 -4.25
CA PHE A 59 -15.67 16.81 -4.01
C PHE A 59 -15.86 16.57 -2.51
N CYS A 60 -16.80 17.28 -1.90
CA CYS A 60 -17.16 17.08 -0.49
C CYS A 60 -18.16 15.92 -0.36
N LYS A 61 -17.67 14.68 -0.49
CA LYS A 61 -18.48 13.44 -0.40
C LYS A 61 -17.66 12.27 0.16
N SER A 62 -18.33 11.16 0.46
CA SER A 62 -17.64 9.92 0.86
C SER A 62 -16.85 9.32 -0.31
N SER A 63 -15.61 8.93 -0.04
CA SER A 63 -14.75 8.17 -0.95
C SER A 63 -15.20 6.71 -1.14
N GLU A 64 -16.22 6.25 -0.41
CA GLU A 64 -16.85 4.94 -0.64
C GLU A 64 -17.61 4.88 -1.97
N ARG A 65 -17.81 6.04 -2.63
CA ARG A 65 -18.42 6.16 -3.95
C ARG A 65 -17.76 7.28 -4.75
N MET A 66 -16.98 6.93 -5.76
CA MET A 66 -16.28 7.86 -6.64
C MET A 66 -16.93 7.87 -8.03
N ASP A 67 -18.25 8.10 -8.10
CA ASP A 67 -19.04 8.03 -9.35
C ASP A 67 -18.55 9.02 -10.43
N GLU A 68 -17.83 10.09 -10.02
CA GLU A 68 -17.22 11.09 -10.89
C GLU A 68 -16.00 10.56 -11.65
N LEU A 69 -15.39 9.48 -11.15
CA LEU A 69 -14.21 8.85 -11.73
C LEU A 69 -14.59 7.58 -12.48
N PRO A 70 -14.39 7.52 -13.81
CA PRO A 70 -14.58 6.29 -14.56
C PRO A 70 -13.65 5.18 -14.08
N ASP A 71 -14.03 3.93 -14.35
CA ASP A 71 -13.14 2.79 -14.15
C ASP A 71 -11.82 3.01 -14.89
N ASN A 72 -10.70 2.56 -14.35
CA ASN A 72 -9.40 2.67 -15.03
C ASN A 72 -9.08 4.09 -15.53
N SER A 73 -9.20 5.12 -14.70
CA SER A 73 -8.94 6.51 -15.06
C SER A 73 -7.85 7.19 -14.22
N VAL A 74 -7.48 6.58 -13.09
CA VAL A 74 -6.52 7.14 -12.12
C VAL A 74 -5.20 6.39 -12.17
N HIS A 75 -4.08 7.12 -12.26
CA HIS A 75 -2.73 6.51 -12.28
C HIS A 75 -2.10 6.35 -10.90
N LEU A 76 -2.42 7.26 -9.97
CA LEU A 76 -1.86 7.31 -8.63
C LEU A 76 -2.92 7.78 -7.64
N MET A 77 -3.17 6.98 -6.61
CA MET A 77 -3.96 7.36 -5.44
C MET A 77 -3.01 7.51 -4.26
N VAL A 78 -3.11 8.63 -3.54
CA VAL A 78 -2.39 8.88 -2.29
C VAL A 78 -3.40 9.27 -1.24
N THR A 79 -3.35 8.62 -0.08
CA THR A 79 -4.28 8.93 1.02
C THR A 79 -3.66 8.68 2.38
N SER A 80 -4.23 9.34 3.38
CA SER A 80 -4.06 9.07 4.81
C SER A 80 -5.48 8.98 5.37
N PRO A 81 -6.08 7.77 5.46
CA PRO A 81 -7.48 7.64 5.85
C PRO A 81 -7.70 8.12 7.29
N PRO A 82 -8.94 8.42 7.71
CA PRO A 82 -9.24 8.66 9.13
C PRO A 82 -8.84 7.45 9.96
N TYR A 83 -8.38 7.66 11.20
CA TYR A 83 -7.85 6.59 12.05
C TYR A 83 -8.88 6.08 13.08
N ASN A 84 -10.10 6.63 13.09
CA ASN A 84 -11.15 6.26 14.05
C ASN A 84 -10.68 6.42 15.51
N VAL A 85 -10.06 7.57 15.81
CA VAL A 85 -9.45 7.89 17.11
C VAL A 85 -10.20 9.00 17.87
N GLY A 86 -11.45 9.25 17.49
CA GLY A 86 -12.32 10.23 18.12
C GLY A 86 -11.98 11.68 17.78
N LYS A 87 -11.44 11.93 16.58
CA LYS A 87 -11.39 13.30 16.03
C LYS A 87 -12.80 13.77 15.69
N GLU A 88 -12.99 15.09 15.57
CA GLU A 88 -14.32 15.68 15.27
C GLU A 88 -14.96 15.16 13.97
N TYR A 89 -14.15 14.65 13.04
CA TYR A 89 -14.58 14.06 11.78
C TYR A 89 -14.68 12.53 11.81
N ASP A 90 -14.28 11.88 12.90
CA ASP A 90 -14.37 10.42 13.03
C ASP A 90 -15.78 10.04 13.52
N GLU A 91 -16.33 8.97 12.96
CA GLU A 91 -17.44 8.24 13.58
C GLU A 91 -16.90 7.35 14.73
N ASP A 92 -17.76 6.90 15.65
CA ASP A 92 -17.38 5.95 16.71
C ASP A 92 -17.62 4.51 16.25
N LEU A 93 -16.80 4.06 15.28
CA LEU A 93 -16.96 2.73 14.68
C LEU A 93 -16.28 1.65 15.52
N THR A 94 -16.87 0.45 15.52
CA THR A 94 -16.16 -0.76 15.94
C THR A 94 -14.98 -1.04 14.99
N LEU A 95 -13.99 -1.83 15.42
CA LEU A 95 -12.87 -2.20 14.55
C LEU A 95 -13.36 -2.88 13.25
N GLU A 96 -14.37 -3.74 13.35
CA GLU A 96 -14.99 -4.37 12.19
C GLU A 96 -15.69 -3.34 11.29
N GLY A 97 -16.43 -2.41 11.87
CA GLY A 97 -17.08 -1.32 11.14
C GLY A 97 -16.08 -0.44 10.39
N TYR A 98 -14.98 -0.08 11.05
CA TYR A 98 -13.88 0.68 10.46
C TYR A 98 -13.20 -0.06 9.32
N LYS A 99 -12.87 -1.35 9.50
CA LYS A 99 -12.33 -2.19 8.42
C LYS A 99 -13.30 -2.28 7.24
N GLY A 100 -14.59 -2.47 7.51
CA GLY A 100 -15.63 -2.51 6.49
C GLY A 100 -15.74 -1.20 5.70
N PHE A 101 -15.67 -0.06 6.40
CA PHE A 101 -15.61 1.26 5.77
C PHE A 101 -14.42 1.39 4.83
N LEU A 102 -13.21 1.11 5.32
CA LEU A 102 -12.00 1.18 4.50
C LEU A 102 -12.05 0.22 3.30
N LYS A 103 -12.54 -1.01 3.49
CA LYS A 103 -12.63 -2.01 2.42
C LYS A 103 -13.53 -1.55 1.26
N ARG A 104 -14.63 -0.83 1.55
CA ARG A 104 -15.46 -0.20 0.51
C ARG A 104 -14.72 0.89 -0.25
N VAL A 105 -13.92 1.71 0.43
CA VAL A 105 -13.07 2.71 -0.21
C VAL A 105 -11.98 2.06 -1.08
N TRP A 106 -11.36 0.97 -0.60
CA TRP A 106 -10.37 0.21 -1.36
C TRP A 106 -10.96 -0.41 -2.62
N GLN A 107 -12.21 -0.88 -2.59
CA GLN A 107 -12.93 -1.37 -3.76
C GLN A 107 -13.10 -0.29 -4.83
N GLU A 108 -13.52 0.91 -4.44
CA GLU A 108 -13.63 2.04 -5.38
C GLU A 108 -12.27 2.45 -5.94
N ILE A 109 -11.23 2.46 -5.10
CA ILE A 109 -9.86 2.73 -5.56
C ILE A 109 -9.40 1.68 -6.57
N TYR A 110 -9.67 0.40 -6.33
CA TYR A 110 -9.35 -0.66 -7.28
C TYR A 110 -10.06 -0.44 -8.61
N ARG A 111 -11.36 -0.09 -8.58
CA ARG A 111 -12.16 0.20 -9.78
C ARG A 111 -11.54 1.34 -10.61
N VAL A 112 -11.26 2.49 -9.99
CA VAL A 112 -10.81 3.69 -10.70
C VAL A 112 -9.34 3.64 -11.13
N LEU A 113 -8.48 2.84 -10.47
CA LEU A 113 -7.09 2.73 -10.87
C LEU A 113 -6.95 2.07 -12.24
N VAL A 114 -6.04 2.59 -13.07
CA VAL A 114 -5.62 1.92 -14.33
C VAL A 114 -4.83 0.63 -14.03
N PRO A 115 -4.74 -0.31 -14.99
CA PRO A 115 -3.80 -1.43 -14.89
C PRO A 115 -2.36 -0.95 -14.68
N GLY A 116 -1.72 -1.39 -13.59
CA GLY A 116 -0.40 -0.92 -13.17
C GLY A 116 -0.39 0.43 -12.44
N GLY A 117 -1.55 1.04 -12.21
CA GLY A 117 -1.76 2.20 -11.34
C GLY A 117 -1.42 1.86 -9.89
N ARG A 118 -1.07 2.89 -9.10
CA ARG A 118 -0.54 2.72 -7.74
C ARG A 118 -1.45 3.32 -6.68
N ALA A 119 -1.56 2.62 -5.56
CA ALA A 119 -2.17 3.13 -4.34
C ALA A 119 -1.09 3.27 -3.26
N CYS A 120 -1.01 4.46 -2.66
CA CYS A 120 -0.12 4.79 -1.56
C CYS A 120 -0.96 5.17 -0.34
N VAL A 121 -0.89 4.37 0.72
CA VAL A 121 -1.69 4.56 1.94
C VAL A 121 -0.77 4.87 3.11
N ASN A 122 -0.80 6.11 3.59
CA ASN A 122 -0.14 6.52 4.82
C ASN A 122 -0.96 6.11 6.03
N ILE A 123 -0.37 5.39 6.98
CA ILE A 123 -1.07 4.87 8.15
C ILE A 123 -0.14 4.81 9.37
N ALA A 124 -0.70 5.10 10.54
CA ALA A 124 -0.06 4.85 11.82
C ALA A 124 -0.75 3.69 12.54
N ASN A 125 -0.01 2.93 13.33
CA ASN A 125 -0.60 1.98 14.26
C ASN A 125 -1.07 2.70 15.52
N LEU A 126 -2.09 2.13 16.17
CA LEU A 126 -2.80 2.78 17.26
C LEU A 126 -2.74 1.98 18.54
N GLY A 127 -3.05 2.65 19.65
CA GLY A 127 -3.20 2.01 20.94
C GLY A 127 -1.89 1.47 21.52
N ARG A 128 -1.88 1.26 22.84
CA ARG A 128 -0.79 0.57 23.54
C ARG A 128 -1.31 -0.49 24.51
N LYS A 129 -2.63 -0.58 24.68
CA LYS A 129 -3.34 -1.45 25.63
C LYS A 129 -4.79 -1.71 25.15
N PRO A 130 -5.01 -2.55 24.12
CA PRO A 130 -4.02 -3.28 23.31
C PRO A 130 -3.39 -2.41 22.21
N TYR A 131 -2.35 -2.93 21.55
CA TYR A 131 -1.81 -2.37 20.31
C TYR A 131 -2.66 -2.82 19.12
N ILE A 132 -2.93 -1.90 18.20
CA ILE A 132 -3.76 -2.10 17.02
C ILE A 132 -2.89 -1.88 15.77
N PRO A 133 -2.46 -2.97 15.10
CA PRO A 133 -1.61 -2.88 13.92
C PRO A 133 -2.44 -2.56 12.68
N LEU A 134 -2.95 -1.32 12.55
CA LEU A 134 -3.81 -0.93 11.42
C LEU A 134 -3.21 -1.25 10.05
N HIS A 135 -1.89 -1.10 9.89
CA HIS A 135 -1.20 -1.46 8.65
C HIS A 135 -1.45 -2.91 8.21
N THR A 136 -1.50 -3.89 9.12
CA THR A 136 -1.69 -5.30 8.75
C THR A 136 -3.10 -5.54 8.22
N PHE A 137 -4.11 -4.95 8.86
CA PHE A 137 -5.50 -5.09 8.40
C PHE A 137 -5.70 -4.48 7.02
N ILE A 138 -5.08 -3.33 6.75
CA ILE A 138 -5.14 -2.72 5.41
C ILE A 138 -4.41 -3.61 4.39
N ILE A 139 -3.24 -4.17 4.72
CA ILE A 139 -2.53 -5.10 3.82
C ILE A 139 -3.42 -6.31 3.49
N GLU A 140 -4.02 -6.93 4.50
CA GLU A 140 -4.92 -8.07 4.32
C GLU A 140 -6.09 -7.74 3.39
N ASP A 141 -6.81 -6.64 3.68
CA ASP A 141 -7.98 -6.22 2.89
C ASP A 141 -7.58 -5.89 1.44
N MET A 142 -6.46 -5.20 1.24
CA MET A 142 -5.96 -4.85 -0.10
C MET A 142 -5.58 -6.10 -0.89
N LEU A 143 -4.88 -7.07 -0.28
CA LEU A 143 -4.53 -8.33 -0.92
C LEU A 143 -5.77 -9.16 -1.28
N GLU A 144 -6.77 -9.21 -0.40
CA GLU A 144 -8.04 -9.90 -0.65
C GLU A 144 -8.79 -9.30 -1.85
N LEU A 145 -8.73 -7.99 -2.03
CA LEU A 145 -9.29 -7.27 -3.18
C LEU A 145 -8.47 -7.43 -4.47
N GLY A 146 -7.35 -8.15 -4.43
CA GLY A 146 -6.51 -8.42 -5.60
C GLY A 146 -5.46 -7.35 -5.89
N PHE A 147 -5.19 -6.43 -4.96
CA PHE A 147 -4.03 -5.55 -5.08
C PHE A 147 -2.72 -6.34 -4.97
N LEU A 148 -1.72 -5.89 -5.70
CA LEU A 148 -0.36 -6.40 -5.62
C LEU A 148 0.47 -5.51 -4.70
N MET A 149 0.87 -6.02 -3.55
CA MET A 149 1.75 -5.27 -2.64
C MET A 149 3.15 -5.13 -3.26
N ARG A 150 3.68 -3.91 -3.27
CA ARG A 150 5.06 -3.61 -3.68
C ARG A 150 6.03 -3.58 -2.52
N GLY A 151 5.52 -3.25 -1.34
CA GLY A 151 6.29 -3.03 -0.13
C GLY A 151 5.77 -1.82 0.63
N GLU A 152 6.56 -1.41 1.61
CA GLU A 152 6.25 -0.31 2.51
C GLU A 152 7.44 0.65 2.61
N ILE A 153 7.13 1.94 2.75
CA ILE A 153 8.10 2.96 3.12
C ILE A 153 7.88 3.30 4.59
N ILE A 154 8.98 3.38 5.33
CA ILE A 154 8.97 3.81 6.73
C ILE A 154 9.25 5.31 6.78
N TRP A 155 8.22 6.10 7.09
CA TRP A 155 8.39 7.52 7.33
C TRP A 155 8.81 7.74 8.78
N ASN A 156 10.11 7.92 9.00
CA ASN A 156 10.66 8.22 10.33
C ASN A 156 10.33 9.66 10.75
N LYS A 157 9.51 9.80 11.80
CA LYS A 157 9.03 11.07 12.36
C LYS A 157 9.78 11.47 13.64
N ALA A 158 10.88 10.80 14.00
CA ALA A 158 11.60 10.93 15.27
C ALA A 158 11.63 12.34 15.90
N SER A 159 12.01 13.37 15.15
CA SER A 159 12.12 14.76 15.64
C SER A 159 10.79 15.44 15.97
N SER A 160 9.67 14.95 15.42
CA SER A 160 8.30 15.46 15.65
C SER A 160 7.50 14.62 16.64
N SER A 161 8.10 13.55 17.17
CA SER A 161 7.42 12.69 18.14
C SER A 161 7.38 13.39 19.52
N SER A 162 6.17 13.66 19.99
CA SER A 162 5.81 14.24 21.29
C SER A 162 6.76 13.80 22.44
N PRO A 163 7.02 14.64 23.47
CA PRO A 163 7.98 14.37 24.55
C PRO A 163 7.69 13.12 25.43
N SER A 164 6.73 12.28 25.05
CA SER A 164 6.37 11.03 25.70
C SER A 164 7.59 10.13 25.93
N THR A 165 7.93 9.85 27.17
CA THR A 165 9.00 8.90 27.52
C THR A 165 8.50 7.46 27.40
N ALA A 166 9.40 6.50 27.14
CA ALA A 166 9.05 5.08 27.00
C ALA A 166 8.77 4.36 28.33
N TRP A 167 8.72 5.10 29.45
CA TRP A 167 8.65 4.52 30.79
C TRP A 167 7.29 3.86 31.05
N GLY A 168 6.27 4.24 30.28
CA GLY A 168 4.89 3.79 30.46
C GLY A 168 4.23 4.50 31.63
N SER A 169 4.67 4.21 32.86
CA SER A 169 4.26 4.94 34.06
C SER A 169 5.21 6.10 34.35
N TRP A 170 4.69 7.24 34.81
CA TRP A 170 5.52 8.39 35.16
C TRP A 170 6.54 7.99 36.23
N LEU A 171 7.82 8.19 35.92
CA LEU A 171 8.95 7.83 36.78
C LEU A 171 9.06 6.34 37.19
N SER A 172 8.39 5.42 36.49
CA SER A 172 8.46 3.98 36.78
C SER A 172 8.47 3.13 35.50
N ALA A 173 9.44 2.23 35.37
CA ALA A 173 9.55 1.26 34.27
C ALA A 173 8.76 -0.04 34.52
N ALA A 174 7.69 0.01 35.32
CA ALA A 174 6.88 -1.18 35.63
C ALA A 174 6.14 -1.75 34.41
N ASN A 175 5.88 -0.94 33.38
CA ASN A 175 5.27 -1.37 32.12
C ASN A 175 5.71 -0.45 30.96
N PRO A 176 6.96 -0.56 30.49
CA PRO A 176 7.49 0.31 29.45
C PRO A 176 6.72 0.12 28.14
N THR A 177 6.54 1.20 27.38
CA THR A 177 5.82 1.16 26.11
C THR A 177 6.77 1.38 24.94
N LEU A 178 6.61 0.61 23.88
CA LEU A 178 7.26 0.89 22.61
C LEU A 178 6.73 2.20 22.02
N ARG A 179 7.65 3.04 21.55
CA ARG A 179 7.33 4.27 20.84
C ARG A 179 7.35 3.99 19.34
N ASP A 180 6.19 4.08 18.71
CA ASP A 180 6.15 4.25 17.26
C ASP A 180 6.67 5.66 16.96
N ILE A 181 7.84 5.71 16.33
CA ILE A 181 8.46 6.95 15.85
C ILE A 181 8.31 7.09 14.34
N HIS A 182 7.46 6.26 13.74
CA HIS A 182 7.27 6.19 12.30
C HIS A 182 5.81 6.00 11.92
N GLU A 183 5.52 6.35 10.68
CA GLU A 183 4.31 5.94 9.97
C GLU A 183 4.69 5.05 8.79
N TYR A 184 3.75 4.22 8.36
CA TYR A 184 3.90 3.36 7.20
C TYR A 184 3.29 4.07 6.00
N ILE A 185 3.96 4.00 4.85
CA ILE A 185 3.36 4.28 3.56
C ILE A 185 3.34 2.97 2.79
N LEU A 186 2.18 2.33 2.77
CA LEU A 186 1.95 1.06 2.09
C LEU A 186 1.75 1.31 0.60
N ILE A 187 2.46 0.56 -0.24
CA ILE A 187 2.41 0.74 -1.70
C ILE A 187 1.86 -0.51 -2.37
N PHE A 188 0.83 -0.32 -3.18
CA PHE A 188 0.15 -1.36 -3.92
C PHE A 188 0.02 -1.03 -5.41
N SER A 189 -0.33 -2.03 -6.22
CA SER A 189 -0.68 -1.85 -7.63
C SER A 189 -1.85 -2.71 -8.06
N LYS A 190 -2.61 -2.21 -9.02
CA LYS A 190 -3.73 -2.94 -9.63
C LYS A 190 -3.23 -3.83 -10.75
N GLU A 191 -3.59 -5.12 -10.72
CA GLU A 191 -3.42 -6.16 -11.76
C GLU A 191 -1.98 -6.47 -12.20
N THR A 192 -1.12 -5.47 -12.41
CA THR A 192 0.27 -5.63 -12.84
C THR A 192 1.21 -4.70 -12.05
N PHE A 193 2.49 -5.07 -11.97
CA PHE A 193 3.52 -4.19 -11.41
C PHE A 193 4.06 -3.19 -12.43
N ALA A 194 3.76 -3.33 -13.71
CA ALA A 194 4.25 -2.45 -14.76
C ALA A 194 3.11 -1.62 -15.37
N ARG A 195 3.18 -0.30 -15.19
CA ARG A 195 2.34 0.61 -15.98
C ARG A 195 2.91 0.70 -17.39
N LYS A 196 2.11 0.40 -18.40
CA LYS A 196 2.52 0.54 -19.81
C LYS A 196 2.80 2.02 -20.11
N ARG A 197 3.95 2.32 -20.71
CA ARG A 197 4.22 3.66 -21.24
C ARG A 197 3.49 3.76 -22.57
N ILE A 198 2.41 4.54 -22.61
CA ILE A 198 1.75 4.86 -23.87
C ILE A 198 2.70 5.82 -24.63
N PRO A 199 2.98 5.58 -25.93
CA PRO A 199 3.78 6.45 -26.77
C PRO A 199 3.27 7.89 -26.82
#